data_AF-A0A838KGX3-F1
#
_entry.id   AF-A0A838KGX3-F1
#
_cell.length_a   1.000
_cell.length_b   1.000
_cell.length_c   1.000
_cell.angle_alpha   90.00
_cell.angle_beta   90.00
_cell.angle_gamma   90.00
#
_symmetry.space_group_name_H-M   'P 1'
#
loop_
_entity.id
_entity.type
_entity.pdbx_description
1 polymer ?
#
loop_
_entity_poly.entity_id
_entity_poly.type
_entity_poly.pdbx_seq_one_letter_code
_entity_poly.pdbx_strand_id
1 'polypeptide(L)'
;MTSLRTTVVAALGAAALALTGCGGGTGADSGGGGGDGGGGKVDSIKLVAAEYSKTNTAKFWDDFATAYQEKTGTKLEVQVISWTDIDQQSSTMIQNGNPPDILNLNVYASYAQDGLLYSADEVLSPDVKTDLIDAFVDSGTFEGKMYGMPDLSSARALFYNKDLFAEAGISGPPTTWAEFEDATKKITALGNGVVGYAMPMGPEEAQAEFSIWMFNNGGDWKSGGEWTINSPENVETLEFLKKLAVEDKVTQNNPGRTNRTDGAFALFGS
;
A
#
# COMPACT_ATOMS: atom_id res chain seq x y z
N MET A 1 -4.44 43.84 -44.58
CA MET A 1 -5.78 43.61 -45.19
C MET A 1 -6.46 42.55 -44.34
N THR A 2 -7.58 42.73 -43.63
CA THR A 2 -8.46 43.88 -43.40
C THR A 2 -9.23 43.54 -42.12
N SER A 3 -9.37 44.51 -41.22
CA SER A 3 -10.16 44.41 -39.99
C SER A 3 -11.65 44.68 -40.26
N LEU A 4 -12.55 44.10 -39.48
CA LEU A 4 -13.89 44.62 -39.12
C LEU A 4 -14.28 43.91 -37.81
N ARG A 5 -14.39 44.49 -36.61
CA ARG A 5 -15.10 45.67 -36.07
C ARG A 5 -16.59 45.73 -36.42
N THR A 6 -17.43 45.31 -35.46
CA THR A 6 -18.72 45.97 -35.16
C THR A 6 -19.05 45.87 -33.67
N THR A 7 -19.03 47.03 -33.02
CA THR A 7 -19.60 47.37 -31.70
C THR A 7 -21.04 47.85 -31.90
N VAL A 8 -21.92 47.73 -30.88
CA VAL A 8 -23.08 48.62 -30.50
C VAL A 8 -24.06 47.79 -29.65
N VAL A 9 -24.71 48.20 -28.55
CA VAL A 9 -24.73 49.38 -27.66
C VAL A 9 -25.45 48.94 -26.37
N ALA A 10 -25.09 49.55 -25.25
CA ALA A 10 -25.67 49.39 -23.92
C ALA A 10 -27.08 49.99 -23.77
N ALA A 11 -27.90 49.42 -22.88
CA ALA A 11 -29.08 50.07 -22.30
C ALA A 11 -28.93 50.13 -20.77
N LEU A 12 -29.03 51.36 -20.24
CA LEU A 12 -29.00 51.71 -18.83
C LEU A 12 -30.25 51.24 -18.08
N GLY A 13 -30.07 50.80 -16.83
CA GLY A 13 -31.10 50.73 -15.81
C GLY A 13 -30.48 50.95 -14.44
N ALA A 14 -30.57 52.18 -13.93
CA ALA A 14 -30.07 52.57 -12.62
C ALA A 14 -31.11 52.29 -11.53
N ALA A 15 -30.69 51.66 -10.44
CA ALA A 15 -31.29 51.81 -9.12
C ALA A 15 -30.17 51.62 -8.07
N ALA A 16 -29.88 52.68 -7.32
CA ALA A 16 -28.84 52.74 -6.31
C ALA A 16 -29.40 52.59 -4.88
N LEU A 17 -28.47 52.42 -3.93
CA LEU A 17 -28.53 52.58 -2.46
C LEU A 17 -28.88 51.30 -1.66
N ALA A 18 -28.15 50.89 -0.61
CA ALA A 18 -27.07 51.52 0.15
C ALA A 18 -26.14 50.50 0.85
N LEU A 19 -24.97 51.02 1.26
CA LEU A 19 -23.88 50.42 2.04
C LEU A 19 -24.31 49.84 3.39
N THR A 20 -23.66 48.73 3.79
CA THR A 20 -22.93 48.65 5.07
C THR A 20 -21.73 47.72 4.88
N GLY A 21 -20.52 48.29 4.96
CA GLY A 21 -19.28 47.56 5.10
C GLY A 21 -18.89 47.47 6.56
N CYS A 22 -18.18 46.40 6.92
CA CYS A 22 -17.10 46.45 7.89
C CYS A 22 -16.14 45.29 7.59
N GLY A 23 -15.03 45.62 6.94
CA GLY A 23 -13.77 44.90 7.13
C GLY A 23 -13.02 45.57 8.27
N GLY A 24 -12.28 44.78 9.05
CA GLY A 24 -11.41 45.26 10.11
C GLY A 24 -10.60 44.12 10.70
N GLY A 25 -9.38 43.95 10.21
CA GLY A 25 -8.38 43.08 10.82
C GLY A 25 -7.57 43.78 11.91
N THR A 26 -6.86 42.94 12.67
CA THR A 26 -5.82 43.20 13.67
C THR A 26 -6.28 43.56 15.09
N GLY A 27 -5.97 42.64 16.00
CA GLY A 27 -5.89 42.82 17.43
C GLY A 27 -5.03 41.69 18.00
N ALA A 28 -3.73 41.92 18.09
CA ALA A 28 -2.88 41.15 18.98
C ALA A 28 -3.26 41.54 20.41
N ASP A 29 -3.73 40.57 21.19
CA ASP A 29 -3.76 40.70 22.65
C ASP A 29 -3.11 39.45 23.24
N SER A 30 -1.99 39.71 23.93
CA SER A 30 -1.31 38.78 24.81
C SER A 30 -2.11 38.67 26.10
N GLY A 31 -3.02 37.70 26.16
CA GLY A 31 -3.75 37.32 27.36
C GLY A 31 -3.52 35.86 27.68
N GLY A 32 -2.63 35.58 28.63
CA GLY A 32 -2.46 34.24 29.19
C GLY A 32 -3.78 33.77 29.82
N GLY A 33 -4.33 32.69 29.27
CA GLY A 33 -5.46 31.97 29.83
C GLY A 33 -5.22 30.49 29.59
N GLY A 34 -4.65 29.81 30.59
CA GLY A 34 -4.63 28.36 30.65
C GLY A 34 -6.06 27.85 30.71
N GLY A 35 -6.61 27.55 29.53
CA GLY A 35 -7.85 26.80 29.39
C GLY A 35 -7.48 25.33 29.47
N ASP A 36 -7.73 24.74 30.63
CA ASP A 36 -7.81 23.29 30.82
C ASP A 36 -8.92 22.76 29.88
N GLY A 37 -8.50 22.33 28.70
CA GLY A 37 -9.36 21.78 27.66
C GLY A 37 -9.80 20.40 28.09
N GLY A 38 -10.84 20.34 28.92
CA GLY A 38 -11.51 19.10 29.28
C GLY A 38 -11.87 18.35 28.01
N GLY A 39 -11.15 17.25 27.76
CA GLY A 39 -11.32 16.40 26.59
C GLY A 39 -12.75 15.90 26.52
N GLY A 40 -13.51 16.45 25.58
CA GLY A 40 -14.84 15.94 25.24
C GLY A 40 -14.72 14.46 24.88
N LYS A 41 -15.72 13.67 25.28
CA LYS A 41 -15.78 12.26 24.92
C LYS A 41 -15.75 12.13 23.39
N VAL A 42 -14.79 11.36 22.87
CA VAL A 42 -14.73 11.02 21.44
C VAL A 42 -15.82 10.00 21.14
N ASP A 43 -16.84 10.42 20.39
CA ASP A 43 -17.99 9.58 20.08
C ASP A 43 -17.72 8.60 18.92
N SER A 44 -16.90 9.00 17.95
CA SER A 44 -16.51 8.14 16.83
C SER A 44 -15.07 8.38 16.35
N ILE A 45 -14.49 7.34 15.74
CA ILE A 45 -13.19 7.33 15.07
C ILE A 45 -13.38 6.74 13.66
N LYS A 46 -12.86 7.39 12.62
CA LYS A 46 -12.88 6.93 11.23
C LYS A 46 -11.62 6.14 10.89
N LEU A 47 -11.79 4.89 10.48
CA LEU A 47 -10.72 4.02 9.99
C LEU A 47 -10.94 3.73 8.51
N VAL A 48 -9.92 3.99 7.69
CA VAL A 48 -9.85 3.47 6.32
C VAL A 48 -8.84 2.33 6.29
N ALA A 49 -9.24 1.16 5.78
CA ALA A 49 -8.39 -0.03 5.79
C ALA A 49 -8.32 -0.74 4.44
N ALA A 50 -7.15 -1.30 4.13
CA ALA A 50 -6.93 -2.05 2.91
C ALA A 50 -7.63 -3.42 2.94
N GLU A 51 -8.16 -3.84 1.79
CA GLU A 51 -8.84 -5.13 1.63
C GLU A 51 -7.84 -6.26 1.34
N TYR A 52 -7.56 -7.10 2.34
CA TYR A 52 -6.70 -8.28 2.19
C TYR A 52 -7.44 -9.52 1.69
N SER A 53 -8.76 -9.57 1.88
CA SER A 53 -9.61 -10.69 1.49
C SER A 53 -11.01 -10.19 1.16
N LYS A 54 -11.50 -10.56 -0.04
CA LYS A 54 -12.84 -10.26 -0.54
C LYS A 54 -13.97 -10.79 0.36
N THR A 55 -13.69 -11.79 1.19
CA THR A 55 -14.70 -12.44 2.04
C THR A 55 -14.50 -12.17 3.52
N ASN A 56 -13.26 -11.94 3.96
CA ASN A 56 -12.94 -11.96 5.40
C ASN A 56 -12.59 -10.59 5.97
N THR A 57 -12.05 -9.66 5.17
CA THR A 57 -11.53 -8.40 5.72
C THR A 57 -12.63 -7.51 6.29
N ALA A 58 -13.72 -7.29 5.56
CA ALA A 58 -14.85 -6.50 6.06
C ALA A 58 -15.42 -7.10 7.35
N LYS A 59 -15.65 -8.42 7.37
CA LYS A 59 -16.17 -9.11 8.55
C LYS A 59 -15.24 -8.94 9.77
N PHE A 60 -13.93 -9.09 9.58
CA PHE A 60 -12.96 -8.90 10.66
C PHE A 60 -13.07 -7.49 11.27
N TRP A 61 -13.12 -6.46 10.42
CA TRP A 61 -13.23 -5.09 10.88
C TRP A 61 -14.57 -4.78 11.54
N ASP A 62 -15.68 -5.36 11.07
CA ASP A 62 -17.00 -5.23 11.71
C ASP A 62 -17.02 -5.87 13.11
N ASP A 63 -16.47 -7.08 13.24
CA ASP A 63 -16.33 -7.76 14.53
C ASP A 63 -15.43 -6.94 15.48
N PHE A 64 -14.31 -6.40 14.97
CA PHE A 64 -13.40 -5.55 15.75
C PHE A 64 -14.05 -4.24 16.18
N ALA A 65 -14.77 -3.55 15.29
CA ALA A 65 -15.48 -2.32 15.60
C ALA A 65 -16.55 -2.54 16.68
N THR A 66 -17.25 -3.68 16.62
CA THR A 66 -18.22 -4.09 17.65
C THR A 66 -17.54 -4.28 19.00
N ALA A 67 -16.48 -5.10 19.06
CA ALA A 67 -15.74 -5.35 20.30
C ALA A 67 -15.09 -4.07 20.87
N TYR A 68 -14.59 -3.20 20.00
CA TYR A 68 -14.04 -1.90 20.37
C TYR A 68 -15.10 -1.01 21.00
N GLN A 69 -16.29 -0.91 20.39
CA GLN A 69 -17.39 -0.12 20.92
C GLN A 69 -17.92 -0.68 22.25
N GLU A 70 -18.05 -2.00 22.39
CA GLU A 70 -18.44 -2.64 23.65
C GLU A 70 -17.45 -2.35 24.78
N LYS A 71 -16.14 -2.33 24.46
CA LYS A 71 -15.08 -2.11 25.44
C LYS A 71 -14.89 -0.64 25.82
N THR A 72 -15.02 0.28 24.87
CA THR A 72 -14.65 1.70 25.05
C THR A 72 -15.86 2.63 25.10
N GLY A 73 -17.00 2.23 24.55
CA GLY A 73 -18.15 3.09 24.31
C GLY A 73 -17.98 4.08 23.15
N THR A 74 -16.88 4.01 22.40
CA THR A 74 -16.60 4.84 21.22
C THR A 74 -16.86 4.03 19.95
N LYS A 75 -17.52 4.63 18.96
CA LYS A 75 -17.81 3.97 17.68
C LYS A 75 -16.56 3.96 16.78
N LEU A 76 -16.25 2.83 16.17
CA LEU A 76 -15.26 2.76 15.10
C LEU A 76 -15.98 2.66 13.76
N GLU A 77 -15.82 3.66 12.90
CA GLU A 77 -16.41 3.71 11.56
C GLU A 77 -15.39 3.23 10.54
N VAL A 78 -15.52 1.98 10.10
CA VAL A 78 -14.55 1.36 9.19
C VAL A 78 -15.02 1.45 7.74
N GLN A 79 -14.14 1.94 6.86
CA GLN A 79 -14.29 1.86 5.42
C GLN A 79 -13.19 0.97 4.85
N VAL A 80 -13.57 -0.18 4.30
CA VAL A 80 -12.64 -1.08 3.60
C VAL A 80 -12.55 -0.69 2.12
N ILE A 81 -11.33 -0.50 1.62
CA ILE A 81 -11.05 -0.12 0.23
C ILE A 81 -10.09 -1.14 -0.38
N SER A 82 -10.26 -1.44 -1.67
CA SER A 82 -9.36 -2.34 -2.40
C SER A 82 -7.92 -1.84 -2.38
N TRP A 83 -6.94 -2.77 -2.37
CA TRP A 83 -5.52 -2.43 -2.47
C TRP A 83 -5.19 -1.58 -3.70
N THR A 84 -5.90 -1.77 -4.81
CA THR A 84 -5.69 -0.99 -6.04
C THR A 84 -6.13 0.47 -5.90
N ASP A 85 -7.12 0.76 -5.06
CA ASP A 85 -7.78 2.07 -5.03
C ASP A 85 -7.46 2.91 -3.79
N ILE A 86 -6.98 2.28 -2.71
CA ILE A 86 -6.86 2.92 -1.39
C ILE A 86 -5.95 4.14 -1.37
N ASP A 87 -4.83 4.13 -2.10
CA ASP A 87 -3.92 5.28 -2.20
C ASP A 87 -4.63 6.52 -2.78
N GLN A 88 -5.29 6.33 -3.93
CA GLN A 88 -5.97 7.42 -4.64
C GLN A 88 -7.17 7.94 -3.84
N GLN A 89 -7.95 7.05 -3.23
CA GLN A 89 -9.11 7.46 -2.43
C GLN A 89 -8.67 8.19 -1.14
N SER A 90 -7.66 7.70 -0.45
CA SER A 90 -7.14 8.34 0.77
C SER A 90 -6.58 9.73 0.48
N SER A 91 -5.80 9.88 -0.60
CA SER A 91 -5.30 11.18 -1.04
C SER A 91 -6.44 12.17 -1.37
N THR A 92 -7.50 11.68 -2.03
CA THR A 92 -8.68 12.48 -2.34
C THR A 92 -9.43 12.94 -1.08
N MET A 93 -9.56 12.05 -0.07
CA MET A 93 -10.17 12.38 1.22
C MET A 93 -9.40 13.50 1.94
N ILE A 94 -8.06 13.39 1.98
CA ILE A 94 -7.17 14.38 2.59
C ILE A 94 -7.29 15.73 1.87
N GLN A 95 -7.21 15.75 0.54
CA GLN A 95 -7.30 16.99 -0.26
C GLN A 95 -8.65 17.70 -0.10
N ASN A 96 -9.73 16.94 0.10
CA ASN A 96 -11.06 17.49 0.34
C ASN A 96 -11.31 17.93 1.80
N GLY A 97 -10.30 17.87 2.67
CA GLY A 97 -10.41 18.27 4.07
C GLY A 97 -11.26 17.31 4.92
N ASN A 98 -11.40 16.05 4.50
CA ASN A 98 -12.08 15.00 5.26
C ASN A 98 -11.19 13.76 5.38
N PRO A 99 -9.99 13.87 6.01
CA PRO A 99 -9.11 12.74 6.20
C PRO A 99 -9.73 11.68 7.15
N PRO A 100 -9.32 10.41 7.05
CA PRO A 100 -9.59 9.45 8.11
C PRO A 100 -8.77 9.78 9.37
N ASP A 101 -9.22 9.32 10.53
CA ASP A 101 -8.45 9.43 11.78
C ASP A 101 -7.33 8.37 11.82
N ILE A 102 -7.58 7.20 11.23
CA ILE A 102 -6.62 6.11 11.09
C ILE A 102 -6.64 5.61 9.64
N LEU A 103 -5.46 5.47 9.04
CA LEU A 103 -5.27 4.87 7.73
C LEU A 103 -4.41 3.61 7.85
N ASN A 104 -5.00 2.45 7.58
CA ASN A 104 -4.30 1.17 7.53
C ASN A 104 -3.80 0.93 6.09
N LEU A 105 -2.51 1.26 5.87
CA LEU A 105 -1.84 1.24 4.58
C LEU A 105 -0.33 1.04 4.76
N ASN A 106 0.38 0.69 3.68
CA ASN A 106 1.84 0.50 3.65
C ASN A 106 2.66 1.79 3.45
N VAL A 107 2.04 2.90 3.03
CA VAL A 107 2.72 4.19 2.77
C VAL A 107 2.40 5.19 3.87
N TYR A 108 3.41 5.62 4.63
CA TYR A 108 3.26 6.61 5.70
C TYR A 108 4.30 7.74 5.63
N ALA A 109 5.51 7.46 5.15
CA ALA A 109 6.64 8.39 5.24
C ALA A 109 6.40 9.73 4.51
N SER A 110 5.73 9.72 3.36
CA SER A 110 5.35 10.96 2.66
C SER A 110 4.37 11.80 3.45
N TYR A 111 3.38 11.18 4.11
CA TYR A 111 2.43 11.89 4.97
C TYR A 111 3.12 12.44 6.23
N ALA A 112 4.09 11.70 6.80
CA ALA A 112 4.89 12.18 7.92
C ALA A 112 5.75 13.39 7.51
N GLN A 113 6.39 13.34 6.34
CA GLN A 113 7.18 14.44 5.77
C GLN A 113 6.33 15.70 5.54
N ASP A 114 5.07 15.53 5.12
CA ASP A 114 4.13 16.63 4.93
C ASP A 114 3.47 17.12 6.23
N GLY A 115 3.82 16.53 7.39
CA GLY A 115 3.31 16.92 8.70
C GLY A 115 1.84 16.53 8.93
N LEU A 116 1.35 15.52 8.21
CA LEU A 116 -0.06 15.09 8.23
C LEU A 116 -0.36 14.00 9.28
N LEU A 117 0.66 13.50 9.98
CA LEU A 117 0.54 12.40 10.94
C LEU A 117 0.95 12.83 12.35
N TYR A 118 0.21 12.35 13.35
CA TYR A 118 0.72 12.28 14.72
C TYR A 118 1.79 11.20 14.82
N SER A 119 2.84 11.44 15.60
CA SER A 119 3.78 10.39 15.99
C SER A 119 3.17 9.49 17.05
N ALA A 120 3.67 8.25 17.15
CA ALA A 120 3.22 7.29 18.14
C ALA A 120 3.32 7.81 19.59
N ASP A 121 4.33 8.63 19.91
CA ASP A 121 4.50 9.21 21.25
C ASP A 121 3.43 10.26 21.60
N GLU A 122 2.75 10.82 20.61
CA GLU A 122 1.67 11.79 20.82
C GLU A 122 0.33 11.11 21.12
N VAL A 123 0.14 9.87 20.64
CA VAL A 123 -1.17 9.20 20.66
C VAL A 123 -1.19 7.88 21.44
N LEU A 124 -0.04 7.30 21.79
CA LEU A 124 0.06 6.03 22.49
C LEU A 124 0.88 6.16 23.78
N SER A 125 0.61 5.28 24.74
CA SER A 125 1.47 5.18 25.92
C SER A 125 2.84 4.58 25.54
N PRO A 126 3.92 4.96 26.26
CA PRO A 126 5.25 4.39 26.03
C PRO A 126 5.28 2.86 26.10
N ASP A 127 4.44 2.26 26.94
CA ASP A 127 4.34 0.81 27.12
C ASP A 127 3.96 0.08 25.82
N VAL A 128 3.20 0.72 24.92
CA VAL A 128 2.82 0.11 23.63
C VAL A 128 4.05 -0.21 22.79
N LYS A 129 5.06 0.65 22.79
CA LYS A 129 6.29 0.43 22.01
C LYS A 129 7.14 -0.71 22.57
N THR A 130 7.05 -0.97 23.87
CA THR A 130 7.86 -2.01 24.53
C THR A 130 7.44 -3.44 24.17
N ASP A 131 6.24 -3.61 23.62
CA ASP A 131 5.70 -4.90 23.15
C ASP A 131 5.93 -5.11 21.65
N LEU A 132 6.64 -4.20 20.97
CA LEU A 132 6.90 -4.28 19.53
C LEU A 132 8.28 -4.89 19.24
N ILE A 133 8.36 -5.61 18.13
CA ILE A 133 9.63 -6.12 17.60
C ILE A 133 10.42 -4.94 16.99
N ASP A 134 11.70 -4.82 17.36
CA ASP A 134 12.58 -3.71 16.94
C ASP A 134 12.54 -3.45 15.42
N ALA A 135 12.61 -4.50 14.60
CA ALA A 135 12.55 -4.37 13.15
C ALA A 135 11.27 -3.68 12.65
N PHE A 136 10.14 -3.84 13.35
CA PHE A 136 8.90 -3.15 13.00
C PHE A 136 8.89 -1.71 13.48
N VAL A 137 9.47 -1.43 14.66
CA VAL A 137 9.68 -0.06 15.14
C VAL A 137 10.55 0.72 14.15
N ASP A 138 11.65 0.14 13.69
CA ASP A 138 12.53 0.73 12.69
C ASP A 138 11.77 0.97 11.37
N SER A 139 10.99 -0.01 10.91
CA SER A 139 10.22 0.11 9.67
C SER A 139 9.13 1.19 9.70
N GLY A 140 8.62 1.53 10.88
CA GLY A 140 7.61 2.55 11.12
C GLY A 140 8.19 3.92 11.50
N THR A 141 9.51 4.06 11.54
CA THR A 141 10.21 5.27 11.99
C THR A 141 10.67 6.13 10.81
N PHE A 142 10.28 7.41 10.85
CA PHE A 142 10.73 8.44 9.92
C PHE A 142 11.36 9.59 10.72
N GLU A 143 12.57 9.99 10.33
CA GLU A 143 13.36 11.05 10.99
C GLU A 143 13.43 10.91 12.53
N GLY A 144 13.58 9.67 13.01
CA GLY A 144 13.75 9.36 14.44
C GLY A 144 12.45 9.33 15.25
N LYS A 145 11.28 9.47 14.61
CA LYS A 145 9.97 9.31 15.25
C LYS A 145 9.16 8.20 14.58
N MET A 146 8.49 7.39 15.38
CA MET A 146 7.62 6.34 14.89
C MET A 146 6.27 6.95 14.47
N TYR A 147 5.87 6.73 13.22
CA TYR A 147 4.60 7.18 12.64
C TYR A 147 3.73 6.02 12.16
N GLY A 148 4.35 4.94 11.70
CA GLY A 148 3.64 3.72 11.28
C GLY A 148 3.57 2.71 12.41
N MET A 149 2.35 2.30 12.78
CA MET A 149 2.13 1.23 13.76
C MET A 149 1.95 -0.12 13.05
N PRO A 150 2.72 -1.17 13.41
CA PRO A 150 2.51 -2.49 12.84
C PRO A 150 1.26 -3.15 13.45
N ASP A 151 0.33 -3.58 12.60
CA ASP A 151 -0.85 -4.36 12.99
C ASP A 151 -0.79 -5.80 12.48
N LEU A 152 -0.13 -6.02 11.34
CA LEU A 152 0.14 -7.32 10.75
C LEU A 152 1.50 -7.34 10.06
N SER A 153 2.08 -8.53 9.99
CA SER A 153 3.26 -8.80 9.18
C SER A 153 3.04 -10.09 8.40
N SER A 154 3.54 -10.12 7.18
CA SER A 154 3.47 -11.31 6.31
C SER A 154 4.86 -11.62 5.76
N ALA A 155 5.20 -12.89 5.72
CA ALA A 155 6.37 -13.39 5.00
C ALA A 155 5.92 -14.03 3.69
N ARG A 156 6.71 -13.85 2.62
CA ARG A 156 6.52 -14.60 1.38
C ARG A 156 7.21 -15.96 1.52
N ALA A 157 6.55 -17.01 1.05
CA ALA A 157 7.07 -18.37 1.05
C ALA A 157 6.91 -18.99 -0.33
N LEU A 158 7.84 -19.86 -0.70
CA LEU A 158 7.70 -20.69 -1.89
C LEU A 158 6.76 -21.86 -1.59
N PHE A 159 5.64 -21.92 -2.30
CA PHE A 159 4.72 -23.05 -2.26
C PHE A 159 4.95 -23.97 -3.47
N TYR A 160 4.82 -25.28 -3.27
CA TYR A 160 4.99 -26.26 -4.33
C TYR A 160 3.97 -27.40 -4.20
N ASN A 161 3.58 -27.97 -5.34
CA ASN A 161 2.69 -29.12 -5.39
C ASN A 161 3.52 -30.41 -5.25
N LYS A 162 3.32 -31.15 -4.15
CA LYS A 162 4.07 -32.37 -3.85
C LYS A 162 3.81 -33.50 -4.85
N ASP A 163 2.62 -33.58 -5.42
CA ASP A 163 2.25 -34.62 -6.38
C ASP A 163 2.95 -34.38 -7.71
N LEU A 164 2.97 -33.13 -8.19
CA LEU A 164 3.76 -32.76 -9.38
C LEU A 164 5.26 -32.99 -9.18
N PHE A 165 5.78 -32.71 -7.98
CA PHE A 165 7.17 -33.01 -7.66
C PHE A 165 7.45 -34.53 -7.71
N ALA A 166 6.57 -35.34 -7.13
CA ALA A 166 6.70 -36.79 -7.16
C ALA A 166 6.62 -37.35 -8.59
N GLU A 167 5.68 -36.86 -9.40
CA GLU A 167 5.51 -37.25 -10.80
C GLU A 167 6.72 -36.87 -11.65
N ALA A 168 7.29 -35.69 -11.41
CA ALA A 168 8.51 -35.20 -12.05
C ALA A 168 9.82 -35.83 -11.50
N GLY A 169 9.73 -36.68 -10.48
CA GLY A 169 10.90 -37.32 -9.85
C GLY A 169 11.80 -36.36 -9.06
N ILE A 170 11.24 -35.30 -8.49
CA ILE A 170 11.94 -34.28 -7.71
C ILE A 170 11.81 -34.60 -6.21
N SER A 171 12.93 -34.78 -5.52
CA SER A 171 12.96 -35.28 -4.14
C SER A 171 12.63 -34.24 -3.06
N GLY A 172 12.64 -32.95 -3.39
CA GLY A 172 12.39 -31.87 -2.44
C GLY A 172 12.41 -30.49 -3.08
N PRO A 173 12.03 -29.44 -2.33
CA PRO A 173 12.08 -28.07 -2.83
C PRO A 173 13.53 -27.68 -3.19
N PRO A 174 13.73 -26.96 -4.31
CA PRO A 174 15.05 -26.50 -4.72
C PRO A 174 15.62 -25.49 -3.70
N THR A 175 16.93 -25.51 -3.53
CA THR A 175 17.66 -24.64 -2.61
C THR A 175 18.56 -23.63 -3.33
N THR A 176 18.70 -23.77 -4.65
CA THR A 176 19.45 -22.86 -5.52
C THR A 176 18.64 -22.51 -6.77
N TRP A 177 18.98 -21.41 -7.45
CA TRP A 177 18.32 -21.01 -8.69
C TRP A 177 18.52 -22.04 -9.82
N ALA A 178 19.68 -22.70 -9.87
CA ALA A 178 19.92 -23.76 -10.84
C ALA A 178 19.04 -25.00 -10.59
N GLU A 179 18.90 -25.41 -9.32
CA GLU A 179 17.96 -26.48 -8.94
C GLU A 179 16.51 -26.09 -9.20
N PHE A 180 16.17 -24.82 -8.97
CA PHE A 180 14.84 -24.29 -9.25
C PHE A 180 14.53 -24.35 -10.75
N GLU A 181 15.45 -23.87 -11.59
CA GLU A 181 15.32 -23.96 -13.04
C GLU A 181 15.14 -25.42 -13.51
N ASP A 182 15.97 -26.36 -13.03
CA ASP A 182 15.84 -27.78 -13.38
C ASP A 182 14.49 -28.37 -12.93
N ALA A 183 14.04 -28.04 -11.72
CA ALA A 183 12.75 -28.46 -11.20
C ALA A 183 11.59 -27.94 -12.07
N THR A 184 11.61 -26.65 -12.43
CA THR A 184 10.57 -26.05 -13.28
C THR A 184 10.52 -26.70 -14.67
N LYS A 185 11.68 -27.02 -15.26
CA LYS A 185 11.77 -27.74 -16.55
C LYS A 185 11.16 -29.14 -16.47
N LYS A 186 11.49 -29.91 -15.42
CA LYS A 186 10.93 -31.25 -15.21
C LYS A 186 9.42 -31.22 -15.03
N ILE A 187 8.92 -30.25 -14.27
CA ILE A 187 7.47 -30.09 -14.04
C ILE A 187 6.75 -29.70 -15.34
N THR A 188 7.26 -28.72 -16.10
CA THR A 188 6.68 -28.35 -17.40
C THR A 188 6.69 -29.53 -18.40
N ALA A 189 7.70 -30.39 -18.34
CA ALA A 189 7.80 -31.57 -19.21
C ALA A 189 6.72 -32.64 -18.94
N LEU A 190 6.00 -32.59 -17.81
CA LEU A 190 4.83 -33.45 -17.56
C LEU A 190 3.68 -33.16 -18.55
N GLY A 191 3.66 -31.96 -19.16
CA GLY A 191 2.69 -31.58 -20.18
C GLY A 191 1.33 -31.18 -19.61
N ASN A 192 0.26 -31.35 -20.41
CA ASN A 192 -1.13 -31.06 -20.02
C ASN A 192 -1.41 -29.63 -19.53
N GLY A 193 -0.58 -28.66 -19.93
CA GLY A 193 -0.71 -27.27 -19.50
C GLY A 193 -0.15 -26.98 -18.10
N VAL A 194 0.52 -27.96 -17.47
CA VAL A 194 1.27 -27.74 -16.23
C VAL A 194 2.45 -26.80 -16.50
N VAL A 195 2.58 -25.78 -15.65
CA VAL A 195 3.71 -24.84 -15.68
C VAL A 195 4.63 -25.12 -14.50
N GLY A 196 5.94 -25.03 -14.71
CA GLY A 196 6.93 -25.26 -13.67
C GLY A 196 6.95 -24.15 -12.63
N TYR A 197 6.71 -22.91 -13.06
CA TYR A 197 6.61 -21.76 -12.16
C TYR A 197 5.51 -20.80 -12.60
N ALA A 198 4.55 -20.54 -11.69
CA ALA A 198 3.56 -19.49 -11.89
C ALA A 198 4.16 -18.14 -11.47
N MET A 199 4.58 -17.32 -12.45
CA MET A 199 5.33 -16.08 -12.22
C MET A 199 4.41 -14.83 -12.31
N PRO A 200 3.97 -14.22 -11.21
CA PRO A 200 2.98 -13.13 -11.23
C PRO A 200 3.60 -11.75 -11.52
N MET A 201 3.93 -11.47 -12.78
CA MET A 201 4.48 -10.18 -13.21
C MET A 201 3.40 -9.20 -13.74
N GLY A 202 2.13 -9.44 -13.37
CA GLY A 202 1.00 -8.58 -13.74
C GLY A 202 0.92 -7.26 -12.96
N PRO A 203 0.00 -6.36 -13.35
CA PRO A 203 -0.12 -5.03 -12.76
C PRO A 203 -0.41 -4.98 -11.25
N GLU A 204 -0.92 -6.06 -10.65
CA GLU A 204 -1.21 -6.13 -9.21
C GLU A 204 0.04 -5.97 -8.34
N GLU A 205 1.12 -6.72 -8.62
CA GLU A 205 2.23 -6.87 -7.66
C GLU A 205 3.60 -7.22 -8.28
N ALA A 206 3.83 -6.92 -9.58
CA ALA A 206 5.07 -7.28 -10.28
C ALA A 206 6.36 -6.81 -9.55
N GLN A 207 6.31 -5.65 -8.90
CA GLN A 207 7.42 -5.11 -8.11
C GLN A 207 7.78 -6.01 -6.92
N ALA A 208 6.80 -6.66 -6.28
CA ALA A 208 7.05 -7.56 -5.16
C ALA A 208 7.63 -8.89 -5.64
N GLU A 209 7.10 -9.43 -6.74
CA GLU A 209 7.65 -10.63 -7.38
C GLU A 209 9.12 -10.43 -7.74
N PHE A 210 9.44 -9.33 -8.45
CA PHE A 210 10.83 -9.01 -8.78
C PHE A 210 11.69 -8.83 -7.52
N SER A 211 11.19 -8.12 -6.50
CA SER A 211 11.93 -7.87 -5.25
C SER A 211 12.34 -9.15 -4.53
N ILE A 212 11.48 -10.19 -4.50
CA ILE A 212 11.79 -11.46 -3.83
C ILE A 212 13.04 -12.11 -4.43
N TRP A 213 13.11 -12.16 -5.77
CA TRP A 213 14.28 -12.70 -6.47
C TRP A 213 15.50 -11.78 -6.37
N MET A 214 15.28 -10.47 -6.49
CA MET A 214 16.33 -9.46 -6.43
C MET A 214 17.06 -9.50 -5.09
N PHE A 215 16.31 -9.49 -3.97
CA PHE A 215 16.88 -9.57 -2.63
C PHE A 215 17.56 -10.92 -2.39
N ASN A 216 17.06 -12.01 -2.96
CA ASN A 216 17.72 -13.32 -2.87
C ASN A 216 19.08 -13.35 -3.58
N ASN A 217 19.25 -12.55 -4.64
CA ASN A 217 20.52 -12.39 -5.35
C ASN A 217 21.46 -11.34 -4.71
N GLY A 218 21.10 -10.78 -3.55
CA GLY A 218 21.86 -9.70 -2.90
C GLY A 218 21.71 -8.34 -3.57
N GLY A 219 20.75 -8.18 -4.49
CA GLY A 219 20.38 -6.91 -5.08
C GLY A 219 19.53 -6.05 -4.15
N ASP A 220 19.34 -4.79 -4.51
CA ASP A 220 18.51 -3.83 -3.77
C ASP A 220 17.99 -2.72 -4.70
N TRP A 221 16.91 -2.05 -4.30
CA TRP A 221 16.37 -0.87 -4.97
C TRP A 221 17.27 0.35 -4.79
N LYS A 222 17.91 0.46 -3.62
CA LYS A 222 18.80 1.57 -3.25
C LYS A 222 20.05 1.09 -2.54
N SER A 223 21.12 1.86 -2.66
CA SER A 223 22.32 1.72 -1.85
C SER A 223 22.84 3.10 -1.46
N GLY A 224 23.16 3.31 -0.18
CA GLY A 224 23.65 4.61 0.31
C GLY A 224 22.69 5.78 0.07
N GLY A 225 21.38 5.52 -0.06
CA GLY A 225 20.36 6.53 -0.37
C GLY A 225 20.14 6.79 -1.86
N GLU A 226 21.00 6.28 -2.74
CA GLU A 226 20.89 6.41 -4.19
C GLU A 226 20.15 5.23 -4.82
N TRP A 227 19.47 5.45 -5.93
CA TRP A 227 18.80 4.39 -6.69
C TRP A 227 19.80 3.52 -7.43
N THR A 228 19.74 2.21 -7.22
CA THR A 228 20.65 1.21 -7.81
C THR A 228 19.89 0.17 -8.63
N ILE A 229 18.77 0.58 -9.25
CA ILE A 229 17.84 -0.31 -9.95
C ILE A 229 18.55 -1.17 -11.01
N ASN A 230 19.58 -0.63 -11.67
CA ASN A 230 20.36 -1.32 -12.70
C ASN A 230 21.69 -1.92 -12.19
N SER A 231 21.79 -2.25 -10.90
CA SER A 231 22.97 -2.96 -10.38
C SER A 231 23.17 -4.30 -11.12
N PRO A 232 24.41 -4.82 -11.19
CA PRO A 232 24.68 -6.11 -11.82
C PRO A 232 23.79 -7.23 -11.28
N GLU A 233 23.56 -7.27 -9.97
CA GLU A 233 22.75 -8.27 -9.28
C GLU A 233 21.28 -8.19 -9.72
N ASN A 234 20.74 -6.97 -9.86
CA ASN A 234 19.36 -6.75 -10.30
C ASN A 234 19.17 -7.11 -11.79
N VAL A 235 20.17 -6.83 -12.61
CA VAL A 235 20.17 -7.21 -14.03
C VAL A 235 20.20 -8.73 -14.17
N GLU A 236 21.08 -9.41 -13.43
CA GLU A 236 21.15 -10.87 -13.39
C GLU A 236 19.81 -11.50 -12.96
N THR A 237 19.16 -10.94 -11.93
CA THR A 237 17.81 -11.36 -11.52
C THR A 237 16.82 -11.26 -12.67
N LEU A 238 16.76 -10.12 -13.36
CA LEU A 238 15.81 -9.91 -14.45
C LEU A 238 16.11 -10.83 -15.64
N GLU A 239 17.39 -11.08 -15.93
CA GLU A 239 17.83 -12.03 -16.94
C GLU A 239 17.41 -13.47 -16.59
N PHE A 240 17.54 -13.88 -15.33
CA PHE A 240 17.08 -15.19 -14.87
C PHE A 240 15.55 -15.34 -15.04
N LEU A 241 14.76 -14.37 -14.59
CA LEU A 241 13.30 -14.41 -14.75
C LEU A 241 12.89 -14.41 -16.23
N LYS A 242 13.55 -13.60 -17.07
CA LYS A 242 13.36 -13.60 -18.52
C LYS A 242 13.67 -14.98 -19.12
N LYS A 243 14.78 -15.60 -18.70
CA LYS A 243 15.19 -16.91 -19.19
C LYS A 243 14.13 -17.96 -18.89
N LEU A 244 13.61 -18.03 -17.66
CA LEU A 244 12.51 -18.94 -17.30
C LEU A 244 11.26 -18.73 -18.17
N ALA A 245 10.86 -17.48 -18.38
CA ALA A 245 9.63 -17.15 -19.10
C ALA A 245 9.73 -17.30 -20.62
N VAL A 246 10.84 -16.86 -21.23
CA VAL A 246 10.96 -16.66 -22.68
C VAL A 246 11.78 -17.75 -23.35
N GLU A 247 12.88 -18.15 -22.72
CA GLU A 247 13.84 -19.10 -23.30
C GLU A 247 13.45 -20.53 -22.94
N ASP A 248 13.33 -20.81 -21.64
CA ASP A 248 12.97 -22.11 -21.11
C ASP A 248 11.46 -22.40 -21.22
N LYS A 249 10.63 -21.34 -21.25
CA LYS A 249 9.16 -21.41 -21.36
C LYS A 249 8.52 -22.30 -20.29
N VAL A 250 9.02 -22.20 -19.07
CA VAL A 250 8.55 -22.97 -17.91
C VAL A 250 7.49 -22.24 -17.08
N THR A 251 7.09 -21.05 -17.52
CA THR A 251 6.03 -20.25 -16.90
C THR A 251 4.72 -20.34 -17.68
N GLN A 252 3.65 -19.76 -17.14
CA GLN A 252 2.47 -19.46 -17.93
C GLN A 252 2.78 -18.52 -19.10
N ASN A 253 1.96 -18.57 -20.16
CA ASN A 253 2.23 -17.93 -21.46
C ASN A 253 2.48 -16.41 -21.41
N ASN A 254 1.92 -15.69 -20.44
CA ASN A 254 2.08 -14.24 -20.34
C ASN A 254 2.23 -13.78 -18.89
N PRO A 255 3.42 -13.94 -18.30
CA PRO A 255 3.66 -13.52 -16.91
C PRO A 255 3.37 -12.05 -16.67
N GLY A 256 3.71 -11.17 -17.64
CA GLY A 256 3.48 -9.73 -17.57
C GLY A 256 2.01 -9.29 -17.53
N ARG A 257 1.06 -10.22 -17.71
CA ARG A 257 -0.39 -9.99 -17.56
C ARG A 257 -1.03 -10.86 -16.49
N THR A 258 -0.24 -11.67 -15.81
CA THR A 258 -0.74 -12.61 -14.80
C THR A 258 -0.60 -11.98 -13.42
N ASN A 259 -1.73 -11.66 -12.82
CA ASN A 259 -1.80 -11.24 -11.42
C ASN A 259 -1.57 -12.44 -10.48
N ARG A 260 -1.27 -12.16 -9.22
CA ARG A 260 -1.00 -13.20 -8.22
C ARG A 260 -2.29 -13.92 -7.84
N THR A 261 -3.34 -13.17 -7.54
CA THR A 261 -4.54 -13.71 -6.88
C THR A 261 -5.47 -14.46 -7.84
N ASP A 262 -5.87 -13.85 -8.97
CA ASP A 262 -6.76 -14.44 -9.97
C ASP A 262 -6.02 -15.14 -11.14
N GLY A 263 -4.69 -15.07 -11.13
CA GLY A 263 -3.81 -15.74 -12.09
C GLY A 263 -3.00 -16.86 -11.44
N ALA A 264 -1.83 -16.53 -10.88
CA ALA A 264 -0.87 -17.51 -10.40
C ALA A 264 -1.44 -18.47 -9.34
N PHE A 265 -2.21 -17.97 -8.38
CA PHE A 265 -2.82 -18.80 -7.33
C PHE A 265 -3.94 -19.71 -7.88
N ALA A 266 -4.67 -19.25 -8.89
CA ALA A 266 -5.69 -20.08 -9.54
C ALA A 266 -5.07 -21.30 -10.23
N LEU A 267 -3.85 -21.18 -10.76
CA LEU A 267 -3.07 -22.30 -11.34
C LEU A 267 -2.63 -23.32 -10.29
N PHE A 268 -2.57 -22.94 -9.01
CA PHE A 268 -2.17 -23.83 -7.91
C PHE A 268 -3.36 -24.58 -7.30
N GLY A 269 -4.57 -24.02 -7.41
CA GLY A 269 -5.79 -24.58 -6.81
C GLY A 269 -6.53 -25.61 -7.67
N SER A 270 -6.10 -25.83 -8.91
CA SER A 270 -6.63 -26.84 -9.86
C SER A 270 -5.83 -28.12 -9.83
#